data_AF-A0A2L2YX28-F1
#
_entry.id   AF-A0A2L2YX28-F1
#
_cell.length_a   1.000
_cell.length_b   1.000
_cell.length_c   1.000
_cell.angle_alpha   90.00
_cell.angle_beta   90.00
_cell.angle_gamma   90.00
#
_symmetry.space_group_name_H-M   'P 1'
#
loop_
_entity.id
_entity.type
_entity.pdbx_description
1 polymer ?
#
loop_
_entity_poly.entity_id
_entity_poly.type
_entity_poly.pdbx_seq_one_letter_code
_entity_poly.pdbx_strand_id
1 'polypeptide(L)'
;MAARSHVDTAVNERRLRPIYDCLDNGNNKKALQEADKLLKKQRDFLCAKALKALALVRLGRNEESFNVVQEVHAEDPTDDPTLQAMTICYRELHKLELIADAYERATKKDPQNEELLSHLFMSHVRNGDYKKQQQTAMALYKLKPKNPY
;
A
#
# COMPACT_ATOMS: atom_id res chain seq x y z
N MET A 1 23.40 -13.20 -3.69
CA MET A 1 22.70 -12.41 -2.63
C MET A 1 21.17 -12.56 -2.65
N ALA A 2 20.58 -13.55 -3.35
CA ALA A 2 19.11 -13.67 -3.50
C ALA A 2 18.39 -14.48 -2.39
N ALA A 3 19.13 -15.20 -1.53
CA ALA A 3 18.53 -16.03 -0.49
C ALA A 3 18.08 -15.25 0.76
N ARG A 4 18.66 -14.06 1.00
CA ARG A 4 18.28 -13.21 2.15
C ARG A 4 16.92 -12.55 1.93
N SER A 5 16.63 -12.04 0.73
CA SER A 5 15.36 -11.37 0.43
C SER A 5 14.15 -12.28 0.60
N HIS A 6 14.18 -13.51 0.07
CA HIS A 6 13.04 -14.43 0.18
C HIS A 6 12.77 -14.92 1.61
N VAL A 7 13.83 -15.12 2.41
CA VAL A 7 13.70 -15.51 3.82
C VAL A 7 13.15 -14.34 4.64
N ASP A 8 13.61 -13.12 4.37
CA ASP A 8 13.10 -11.91 5.02
C ASP A 8 11.62 -11.70 4.67
N THR A 9 11.20 -11.90 3.42
CA THR A 9 9.79 -11.83 3.01
C THR A 9 8.91 -12.86 3.73
N ALA A 10 9.33 -14.13 3.77
CA ALA A 10 8.55 -15.19 4.44
C ALA A 10 8.48 -15.00 5.96
N VAL A 11 9.54 -14.48 6.58
CA VAL A 11 9.56 -14.15 8.02
C VAL A 11 8.68 -12.93 8.30
N ASN A 12 8.71 -11.91 7.44
CA ASN A 12 7.89 -10.72 7.55
C ASN A 12 6.40 -11.04 7.37
N GLU A 13 6.04 -11.86 6.38
CA GLU A 13 4.67 -12.36 6.20
C GLU A 13 4.16 -13.09 7.45
N ARG A 14 4.96 -14.00 8.02
CA ARG A 14 4.61 -14.72 9.26
C ARG A 14 4.37 -13.77 10.45
N ARG A 15 5.11 -12.66 10.52
CA ARG A 15 4.96 -11.64 11.57
C ARG A 15 3.72 -10.78 11.38
N LEU A 16 3.29 -10.57 10.13
CA LEU A 16 2.08 -9.81 9.81
C LEU A 16 0.79 -10.63 9.93
N ARG A 17 0.85 -11.97 9.81
CA ARG A 17 -0.33 -12.86 9.93
C ARG A 17 -1.24 -12.53 11.11
N PRO A 18 -0.75 -12.37 12.36
CA PRO A 18 -1.63 -12.06 13.49
C PRO A 18 -2.40 -10.74 13.31
N ILE A 19 -1.80 -9.76 12.63
CA ILE A 19 -2.43 -8.46 12.36
C ILE A 19 -3.53 -8.64 11.31
N TYR A 20 -3.22 -9.34 10.21
CA TYR A 20 -4.21 -9.67 9.17
C TYR A 20 -5.38 -10.47 9.74
N ASP A 21 -5.11 -11.54 10.48
CA ASP A 21 -6.14 -12.37 11.11
C ASP A 21 -7.05 -11.53 12.04
N CYS A 22 -6.48 -10.59 12.80
CA CYS A 22 -7.27 -9.71 13.65
C CYS A 22 -8.12 -8.72 12.83
N LEU A 23 -7.60 -8.17 11.74
CA LEU A 23 -8.32 -7.26 10.85
C LEU A 23 -9.46 -7.97 10.13
N ASP A 24 -9.22 -9.18 9.63
CA ASP A 24 -10.20 -9.98 8.89
C ASP A 24 -11.34 -10.45 9.80
N ASN A 25 -11.03 -10.80 11.06
CA ASN A 25 -12.02 -11.12 12.08
C ASN A 25 -12.73 -9.88 12.68
N GLY A 26 -12.43 -8.67 12.20
CA GLY A 26 -13.02 -7.43 12.72
C GLY A 26 -12.53 -7.01 14.11
N ASN A 27 -11.54 -7.70 14.67
CA ASN A 27 -10.95 -7.43 15.97
C ASN A 27 -9.93 -6.28 15.90
N ASN A 28 -10.38 -5.10 15.49
CA ASN A 28 -9.51 -3.95 15.18
C ASN A 28 -8.66 -3.48 16.39
N LYS A 29 -9.17 -3.60 17.63
CA LYS A 29 -8.40 -3.30 18.85
C LYS A 29 -7.19 -4.23 19.03
N LYS A 30 -7.37 -5.52 18.75
CA LYS A 30 -6.27 -6.52 18.83
C LYS A 30 -5.30 -6.34 17.68
N ALA A 31 -5.80 -6.03 16.48
CA ALA A 31 -4.94 -5.71 15.34
C ALA A 31 -3.99 -4.54 15.65
N LEU A 32 -4.52 -3.48 16.26
CA LEU A 32 -3.72 -2.34 16.70
C LEU A 32 -2.64 -2.74 17.73
N GLN A 33 -3.00 -3.58 18.72
CA GLN A 33 -2.06 -4.06 19.73
C GLN A 33 -0.93 -4.91 19.13
N GLU A 34 -1.25 -5.85 18.23
CA GLU A 34 -0.23 -6.68 17.57
C GLU A 34 0.65 -5.85 16.64
N ALA A 35 0.08 -4.86 15.93
CA ALA A 35 0.86 -3.93 15.13
C ALA A 35 1.82 -3.09 15.99
N ASP A 36 1.36 -2.50 17.10
CA ASP A 36 2.22 -1.74 18.02
C ASP A 36 3.33 -2.61 18.62
N LYS A 37 3.02 -3.85 18.99
CA LYS A 37 4.00 -4.81 19.51
C LYS A 37 5.06 -5.17 18.47
N LEU A 38 4.67 -5.32 17.21
CA LEU A 38 5.59 -5.57 16.10
C LEU A 38 6.48 -4.34 15.85
N LEU A 39 5.89 -3.14 15.83
CA LEU A 39 6.61 -1.88 15.61
C LEU A 39 7.58 -1.53 16.74
N LYS A 40 7.32 -1.96 17.97
CA LYS A 40 8.31 -1.87 19.07
C LYS A 40 9.59 -2.64 18.80
N LYS A 41 9.49 -3.77 18.08
CA LYS A 41 10.65 -4.59 17.69
C LYS A 41 11.28 -4.12 16.38
N GLN A 42 10.47 -3.66 15.44
CA GLN A 42 10.88 -3.22 14.11
C GLN A 42 10.18 -1.91 13.77
N ARG A 43 10.82 -0.79 14.13
CA ARG A 43 10.25 0.55 13.97
C ARG A 43 10.04 0.95 12.51
N ASP A 44 10.84 0.40 11.61
CA ASP A 44 10.85 0.77 10.19
C ASP A 44 10.02 -0.18 9.31
N PHE A 45 9.17 -1.01 9.93
CA PHE A 45 8.34 -1.92 9.16
C PHE A 45 7.09 -1.22 8.60
N LEU A 46 7.22 -0.66 7.39
CA LEU A 46 6.20 0.15 6.72
C LEU A 46 4.85 -0.56 6.60
N CYS A 47 4.83 -1.82 6.19
CA CYS A 47 3.60 -2.60 6.07
C CYS A 47 2.86 -2.70 7.42
N ALA A 48 3.57 -2.96 8.52
CA ALA A 48 2.98 -2.99 9.85
C ALA A 48 2.43 -1.62 10.29
N LYS A 49 3.11 -0.52 9.94
CA LYS A 49 2.58 0.84 10.17
C LYS A 49 1.31 1.11 9.35
N ALA A 50 1.27 0.69 8.09
CA ALA A 50 0.09 0.84 7.25
C ALA A 50 -1.10 0.01 7.78
N LEU A 51 -0.87 -1.22 8.24
CA LEU A 51 -1.90 -2.03 8.89
C LEU A 51 -2.36 -1.45 10.23
N LYS A 52 -1.46 -0.81 10.99
CA LYS A 52 -1.84 -0.02 12.17
C LYS A 52 -2.78 1.12 11.81
N ALA A 53 -2.48 1.88 10.75
CA ALA A 53 -3.38 2.92 10.26
C ALA A 53 -4.74 2.32 9.89
N LEU A 54 -4.77 1.19 9.16
CA LEU A 54 -6.01 0.52 8.81
C LEU A 54 -6.84 0.11 10.04
N ALA A 55 -6.20 -0.41 11.08
CA ALA A 55 -6.87 -0.72 12.33
C ALA A 55 -7.45 0.54 13.00
N LEU A 56 -6.74 1.68 12.95
CA LEU A 56 -7.20 2.95 13.49
C LEU A 56 -8.40 3.50 12.73
N VAL A 57 -8.41 3.46 11.39
CA VAL A 57 -9.58 3.81 10.56
C VAL A 57 -10.80 3.00 11.00
N ARG A 58 -10.65 1.67 11.11
CA ARG A 58 -11.77 0.79 11.48
C ARG A 58 -12.24 0.96 12.92
N LEU A 59 -11.47 1.65 13.76
CA LEU A 59 -11.86 2.06 15.11
C LEU A 59 -12.48 3.47 15.15
N GLY A 60 -12.61 4.16 14.00
CA GLY A 60 -13.10 5.53 13.89
C GLY A 60 -12.06 6.59 14.26
N ARG A 61 -10.80 6.22 14.46
CA ARG A 61 -9.70 7.13 14.85
C ARG A 61 -9.02 7.68 13.60
N ASN A 62 -9.79 8.43 12.81
CA ASN A 62 -9.41 8.83 11.46
C ASN A 62 -8.19 9.77 11.42
N GLU A 63 -8.11 10.74 12.33
CA GLU A 63 -6.98 11.69 12.38
C GLU A 63 -5.66 10.99 12.72
N GLU A 64 -5.67 10.12 13.73
CA GLU A 64 -4.49 9.34 14.10
C GLU A 64 -4.07 8.40 12.99
N SER A 65 -5.05 7.74 12.35
CA SER A 65 -4.78 6.92 11.17
C SER A 65 -4.14 7.73 10.05
N PHE A 66 -4.65 8.93 9.79
CA PHE A 66 -4.15 9.77 8.71
C PHE A 66 -2.68 10.16 8.95
N ASN A 67 -2.32 10.52 10.18
CA ASN A 67 -0.94 10.83 10.55
C ASN A 67 -0.02 9.62 10.32
N VAL A 68 -0.43 8.43 10.77
CA VAL A 68 0.37 7.21 10.61
C VAL A 68 0.54 6.84 9.13
N VAL A 69 -0.52 6.89 8.32
CA VAL A 69 -0.42 6.55 6.89
C VAL A 69 0.38 7.61 6.12
N GLN A 70 0.34 8.88 6.51
CA GLN A 70 1.19 9.94 5.95
C GLN A 70 2.68 9.70 6.23
N GLU A 71 3.04 9.24 7.44
CA GLU A 71 4.42 8.84 7.72
C GLU A 71 4.88 7.72 6.79
N VAL A 72 4.03 6.71 6.57
CA VAL A 72 4.35 5.62 5.63
C VAL A 72 4.47 6.14 4.20
N HIS A 73 3.59 7.04 3.79
CA HIS A 73 3.60 7.65 2.46
C HIS A 73 4.87 8.44 2.19
N ALA A 74 5.40 9.14 3.19
CA ALA A 74 6.63 9.92 3.07
C ALA A 74 7.88 9.07 2.81
N GLU A 75 7.84 7.79 3.18
CA GLU A 75 8.92 6.82 2.91
C GLU A 75 8.87 6.27 1.46
N ASP A 76 7.85 6.68 0.68
CA ASP A 76 7.64 6.31 -0.72
C ASP A 76 7.74 4.78 -0.94
N PRO A 77 6.87 3.97 -0.30
CA PRO A 77 6.92 2.52 -0.40
C PRO A 77 6.67 2.05 -1.83
N THR A 78 7.32 0.95 -2.21
CA THR A 78 7.18 0.32 -3.54
C THR A 78 6.64 -1.10 -3.46
N ASP A 79 6.56 -1.68 -2.26
CA ASP A 79 6.03 -3.02 -2.06
C ASP A 79 4.49 -3.01 -2.07
N ASP A 80 3.91 -3.95 -2.81
CA ASP A 80 2.46 -4.05 -2.98
C ASP A 80 1.70 -4.17 -1.65
N PRO A 81 2.09 -5.02 -0.67
CA PRO A 81 1.35 -5.16 0.58
C PRO A 81 1.19 -3.83 1.36
N THR A 82 2.23 -3.01 1.39
CA THR A 82 2.17 -1.69 2.03
C THR A 82 1.27 -0.73 1.24
N LEU A 83 1.44 -0.67 -0.09
CA LEU A 83 0.63 0.20 -0.95
C LEU A 83 -0.87 -0.17 -0.93
N GLN A 84 -1.20 -1.46 -0.88
CA GLN A 84 -2.59 -1.92 -0.73
C GLN A 84 -3.16 -1.49 0.62
N ALA A 85 -2.43 -1.68 1.71
CA ALA A 85 -2.89 -1.26 3.04
C ALA A 85 -3.12 0.27 3.10
N MET A 86 -2.20 1.07 2.53
CA MET A 86 -2.37 2.51 2.38
C MET A 86 -3.59 2.88 1.54
N THR A 87 -3.78 2.20 0.40
CA THR A 87 -4.93 2.40 -0.50
C THR A 87 -6.25 2.19 0.23
N ILE A 88 -6.36 1.15 1.04
CA ILE A 88 -7.57 0.91 1.85
C ILE A 88 -7.76 2.06 2.84
N CYS A 89 -6.70 2.46 3.57
CA CYS A 89 -6.79 3.59 4.51
C CYS A 89 -7.28 4.86 3.83
N TYR A 90 -6.67 5.25 2.70
CA TYR A 90 -7.05 6.47 1.99
C TYR A 90 -8.45 6.42 1.39
N ARG A 91 -8.93 5.26 0.96
CA ARG A 91 -10.32 5.11 0.50
C ARG A 91 -11.32 5.38 1.61
N GLU A 92 -11.10 4.78 2.78
CA GLU A 92 -11.97 4.96 3.95
C GLU A 92 -11.90 6.39 4.51
N LEU A 93 -10.75 7.07 4.36
CA LEU A 93 -10.57 8.47 4.73
C LEU A 93 -11.04 9.46 3.65
N HIS A 94 -11.57 8.97 2.53
CA HIS A 94 -12.00 9.77 1.37
C HIS A 94 -10.88 10.67 0.77
N LYS A 95 -9.64 10.17 0.75
CA LYS A 95 -8.44 10.83 0.20
C LYS A 95 -7.91 10.12 -1.04
N LEU A 96 -8.75 9.99 -2.07
CA LEU A 96 -8.43 9.21 -3.28
C LEU A 96 -7.25 9.80 -4.09
N GLU A 97 -7.03 11.11 -3.96
CA GLU A 97 -5.91 11.83 -4.57
C GLU A 97 -4.55 11.32 -4.08
N LEU A 98 -4.44 10.92 -2.81
CA LEU A 98 -3.19 10.41 -2.23
C LEU A 98 -2.87 8.99 -2.71
N ILE A 99 -3.87 8.22 -3.12
CA ILE A 99 -3.66 6.88 -3.69
C ILE A 99 -2.90 7.01 -5.02
N ALA A 100 -3.34 7.93 -5.88
CA ALA A 100 -2.66 8.19 -7.14
C ALA A 100 -1.23 8.69 -6.90
N ASP A 101 -1.01 9.62 -5.96
CA ASP A 101 0.33 10.09 -5.62
C ASP A 101 1.25 8.95 -5.14
N ALA A 102 0.76 8.06 -4.27
CA ALA A 102 1.54 6.91 -3.79
C ALA A 102 2.01 6.01 -4.95
N TYR A 103 1.10 5.64 -5.85
CA TYR A 103 1.44 4.82 -7.01
C TYR A 103 2.28 5.58 -8.06
N GLU A 104 2.09 6.89 -8.25
CA GLU A 104 2.98 7.70 -9.11
C GLU A 104 4.42 7.68 -8.59
N ARG A 105 4.63 7.75 -7.27
CA ARG A 105 5.97 7.65 -6.68
C ARG A 105 6.54 6.26 -6.79
N ALA A 106 5.73 5.23 -6.53
CA ALA A 106 6.15 3.85 -6.65
C ALA A 106 6.57 3.49 -8.09
N THR A 107 5.77 3.89 -9.08
CA THR A 107 6.08 3.69 -10.51
C THR A 107 7.27 4.52 -11.00
N LYS A 108 7.60 5.66 -10.38
CA LYS A 108 8.86 6.37 -10.68
C LYS A 108 10.09 5.58 -10.22
N LYS A 109 9.98 4.87 -9.10
CA LYS A 109 11.06 4.02 -8.56
C LYS A 109 11.19 2.71 -9.32
N ASP A 110 10.07 2.12 -9.72
CA ASP A 110 10.01 0.90 -10.53
C ASP A 110 9.08 1.07 -11.75
N PRO A 111 9.57 1.74 -12.82
CA PRO A 111 8.76 2.04 -14.00
C PRO A 111 8.38 0.82 -14.85
N GLN A 112 9.00 -0.33 -14.59
CA GLN A 112 8.75 -1.56 -15.34
C GLN A 112 7.77 -2.50 -14.65
N ASN A 113 7.25 -2.12 -13.49
CA ASN A 113 6.30 -2.92 -12.74
C ASN A 113 4.88 -2.75 -13.29
N GLU A 114 4.38 -3.78 -13.97
CA GLU A 114 3.05 -3.85 -14.57
C GLU A 114 1.94 -3.67 -13.52
N GLU A 115 2.11 -4.23 -12.33
CA GLU A 115 1.11 -4.18 -11.26
C GLU A 115 0.98 -2.75 -10.71
N LEU A 116 2.12 -2.09 -10.42
CA LEU A 116 2.12 -0.70 -9.95
C LEU A 116 1.49 0.26 -10.98
N LEU A 117 1.82 0.08 -12.27
CA LEU A 117 1.21 0.87 -13.35
C LEU A 117 -0.29 0.59 -13.49
N SER A 118 -0.73 -0.66 -13.30
CA SER A 118 -2.15 -1.04 -13.33
C SER A 118 -2.92 -0.40 -12.18
N HIS A 119 -2.36 -0.41 -10.96
CA HIS A 119 -2.95 0.27 -9.81
C HIS A 119 -2.97 1.78 -9.97
N LEU A 120 -1.92 2.38 -10.56
CA LEU A 120 -1.89 3.80 -10.89
C LEU A 120 -3.00 4.17 -11.89
N PHE A 121 -3.16 3.38 -12.96
CA PHE A 121 -4.22 3.58 -13.94
C PHE A 121 -5.60 3.56 -13.28
N MET A 122 -5.88 2.55 -12.45
CA MET A 122 -7.14 2.43 -11.72
C MET A 122 -7.36 3.59 -10.74
N SER A 123 -6.29 4.14 -10.18
CA SER A 123 -6.36 5.30 -9.28
C SER A 123 -6.72 6.58 -10.04
N HIS A 124 -6.15 6.80 -11.23
CA HIS A 124 -6.57 7.90 -12.11
C HIS A 124 -8.02 7.78 -12.58
N VAL A 125 -8.49 6.56 -12.91
CA VAL A 125 -9.89 6.30 -13.25
C VAL A 125 -10.81 6.74 -12.12
N ARG A 126 -10.49 6.36 -10.87
CA ARG A 126 -11.29 6.71 -9.69
C ARG A 126 -11.29 8.21 -9.39
N ASN A 127 -10.17 8.89 -9.68
CA ASN A 127 -10.04 10.33 -9.49
C ASN A 127 -10.61 11.16 -10.64
N GLY A 128 -10.98 10.53 -11.77
CA GLY A 128 -11.47 11.22 -12.97
C GLY A 128 -10.38 11.98 -13.74
N ASP A 129 -9.10 11.68 -13.51
CA ASP A 129 -7.99 12.33 -14.24
C ASP A 129 -7.74 11.61 -15.57
N TYR A 130 -8.57 11.90 -16.56
CA TYR A 130 -8.53 11.28 -17.89
C TYR A 130 -7.19 11.49 -18.61
N LYS A 131 -6.51 12.61 -18.35
CA LYS A 131 -5.22 12.93 -18.99
C LYS A 131 -4.13 12.02 -18.46
N LYS A 132 -3.99 11.91 -17.14
CA LYS A 132 -3.01 11.00 -16.54
C LYS A 132 -3.37 9.55 -16.79
N GLN A 133 -4.66 9.20 -16.78
CA GLN A 133 -5.14 7.87 -17.15
C GLN A 133 -4.63 7.46 -18.54
N GLN A 134 -4.77 8.32 -19.55
CA GLN A 134 -4.27 8.03 -20.91
C GLN A 134 -2.75 7.84 -20.93
N GLN A 135 -2.00 8.68 -20.21
CA GLN A 135 -0.54 8.56 -20.12
C GLN A 135 -0.11 7.23 -19.50
N THR A 136 -0.73 6.84 -18.39
CA THR A 136 -0.44 5.56 -17.71
C THR A 136 -0.84 4.37 -18.58
N ALA A 137 -1.97 4.45 -19.31
CA ALA A 137 -2.37 3.42 -20.26
C ALA A 137 -1.34 3.24 -21.39
N MET A 138 -0.79 4.34 -21.91
CA MET A 138 0.28 4.27 -22.92
C MET A 138 1.56 3.66 -22.34
N ALA A 139 1.89 3.94 -21.08
CA ALA A 139 3.03 3.32 -20.41
C ALA A 139 2.84 1.79 -20.26
N LEU A 140 1.66 1.35 -19.81
CA LEU A 140 1.28 -0.06 -19.75
C LEU A 140 1.38 -0.74 -21.13
N TYR A 141 0.82 -0.12 -22.16
CA TYR A 141 0.86 -0.66 -23.52
C TYR A 141 2.28 -0.75 -24.07
N LYS A 142 3.18 0.20 -23.74
CA LYS A 142 4.59 0.13 -24.13
C LYS A 142 5.35 -0.98 -23.39
N LEU A 143 4.99 -1.25 -22.13
CA LEU A 143 5.63 -2.29 -21.32
C LEU A 143 5.29 -3.69 -21.86
N LYS A 144 4.01 -3.91 -22.15
CA LYS A 144 3.55 -5.09 -22.88
C LYS A 144 2.67 -4.64 -24.04
N PRO A 145 3.27 -4.46 -25.22
CA PRO A 145 2.46 -4.39 -26.42
C PRO A 145 1.81 -5.76 -26.53
N LYS A 146 0.52 -5.87 -26.20
CA LYS A 146 -0.28 -7.02 -26.63
C LYS A 146 -0.23 -6.98 -28.15
N ASN A 147 0.67 -7.78 -28.71
CA ASN A 147 0.89 -7.88 -30.14
C ASN A 147 -0.44 -8.34 -30.77
N PRO A 148 -1.06 -7.57 -31.69
CA PRO A 148 -2.30 -7.98 -32.33
C PRO A 148 -2.11 -8.98 -33.49
N TYR A 149 -0.98 -9.69 -33.56
CA TYR A 149 -0.67 -10.66 -34.62
C TYR A 149 -0.15 -11.95 -34.04
#